data_AF-A0A9K3LQI2-F1
#
_entry.id   AF-A0A9K3LQI2-F1
#
_cell.length_a   1.000
_cell.length_b   1.000
_cell.length_c   1.000
_cell.angle_alpha   90.00
_cell.angle_beta   90.00
_cell.angle_gamma   90.00
#
_symmetry.space_group_name_H-M   'P 1'
#
loop_
_entity.id
_entity.type
_entity.pdbx_description
1 polymer ?
#
loop_
_entity_poly.entity_id
_entity_poly.type
_entity_poly.pdbx_seq_one_letter_code
_entity_poly.pdbx_strand_id
1 'polypeptide(L)'
;MNTNMTISLYQVSFLEEDVAKFNKSSKTRVTWVFRASPTANVADGRDHSISLTWSKKTGKQEIAMDGTEAVWFGRRRGASVFDHRWEAEVAGVPMTLRILATCAPKLHETFRCYDLIINGQVFAYLPYYGVEGAAPAIMPEPTVDGRPGSIFEIIYPNGISGLGEEQRQPEQYQQYQPRMTQEHESPMPEEDIVTQPRIEPEPVDLLG
;
A
#
# COMPACT_ATOMS: atom_id res chain seq x y z
N MET A 1 -31.55 -2.54 16.48
CA MET A 1 -30.93 -1.72 17.54
C MET A 1 -29.46 -1.58 17.17
N ASN A 2 -29.02 -0.41 16.70
CA ASN A 2 -27.62 -0.18 16.37
C ASN A 2 -26.91 0.24 17.66
N THR A 3 -26.32 -0.71 18.38
CA THR A 3 -25.33 -0.39 19.40
C THR A 3 -24.14 0.23 18.68
N ASN A 4 -24.01 1.55 18.76
CA ASN A 4 -22.78 2.25 18.39
C ASN A 4 -21.67 1.76 19.33
N MET A 5 -21.01 0.67 18.96
CA MET A 5 -19.81 0.21 19.66
C MET A 5 -18.72 1.24 19.41
N THR A 6 -18.39 2.01 20.43
CA THR A 6 -17.29 2.97 20.41
C THR A 6 -15.98 2.21 20.56
N ILE A 7 -15.16 2.24 19.51
CA ILE A 7 -13.81 1.67 19.50
C ILE A 7 -12.80 2.74 19.93
N SER A 8 -11.95 2.41 20.89
CA SER A 8 -10.82 3.26 21.27
C SER A 8 -9.66 3.03 20.32
N LEU A 9 -9.13 4.09 19.73
CA LEU A 9 -8.04 4.05 18.75
C LEU A 9 -6.81 4.77 19.30
N TYR A 10 -5.65 4.15 19.11
CA TYR A 10 -4.36 4.71 19.51
C TYR A 10 -3.34 4.56 18.39
N GLN A 11 -2.45 5.55 18.23
CA GLN A 11 -1.27 5.38 17.38
C GLN A 11 -0.22 4.54 18.12
N VAL A 12 0.42 3.61 17.41
CA VAL A 12 1.53 2.79 17.94
C VAL A 12 2.83 3.18 17.26
N SER A 13 2.85 3.24 15.92
CA SER A 13 4.02 3.70 15.18
C SER A 13 3.68 4.17 13.76
N PHE A 14 4.57 4.98 13.21
CA PHE A 14 4.56 5.42 11.82
C PHE A 14 5.97 5.24 11.24
N LEU A 15 6.07 4.63 10.06
CA LEU A 15 7.34 4.42 9.38
C LEU A 15 7.21 4.75 7.89
N GLU A 16 8.10 5.60 7.40
CA GLU A 16 8.31 5.88 5.97
C GLU A 16 9.70 5.36 5.58
N GLU A 17 9.76 4.46 4.59
CA GLU A 17 11.02 3.85 4.15
C GLU A 17 11.07 3.67 2.63
N ASP A 18 12.29 3.74 2.08
CA ASP A 18 12.57 3.48 0.67
C ASP A 18 12.86 1.99 0.45
N VAL A 19 12.02 1.29 -0.33
CA VAL A 19 12.00 -0.18 -0.43
C VAL A 19 12.43 -0.74 -1.80
N ALA A 20 12.87 0.11 -2.73
CA ALA A 20 13.30 -0.36 -4.05
C ALA A 20 14.72 -0.97 -4.03
N LYS A 21 14.87 -2.14 -4.67
CA LYS A 21 16.15 -2.89 -4.73
C LYS A 21 17.27 -2.15 -5.47
N PHE A 22 16.96 -1.53 -6.61
CA PHE A 22 17.99 -0.94 -7.49
C PHE A 22 18.17 0.56 -7.27
N ASN A 23 17.07 1.30 -7.20
CA ASN A 23 17.10 2.72 -6.87
C ASN A 23 16.18 2.93 -5.68
N LYS A 24 16.75 2.97 -4.47
CA LYS A 24 16.01 3.02 -3.20
C LYS A 24 14.90 4.07 -3.21
N SER A 25 15.17 5.26 -3.74
CA SER A 25 14.21 6.37 -3.82
C SER A 25 13.00 6.15 -4.74
N SER A 26 13.03 5.14 -5.61
CA SER A 26 12.02 4.94 -6.67
C SER A 26 10.73 4.26 -6.20
N LYS A 27 10.74 3.69 -4.99
CA LYS A 27 9.58 3.07 -4.36
C LYS A 27 9.64 3.32 -2.85
N THR A 28 8.58 3.90 -2.32
CA THR A 28 8.46 4.20 -0.89
C THR A 28 7.36 3.33 -0.31
N ARG A 29 7.58 2.84 0.91
CA ARG A 29 6.59 2.17 1.73
C ARG A 29 6.32 3.02 2.95
N VAL A 30 5.04 3.18 3.26
CA VAL A 30 4.55 3.86 4.44
C VAL A 30 3.76 2.86 5.24
N THR A 31 4.03 2.75 6.52
CA THR A 31 3.38 1.81 7.43
C THR A 31 2.84 2.57 8.63
N TRP A 32 1.55 2.39 8.89
CA TRP A 32 0.86 2.88 10.08
C TRP A 32 0.52 1.68 10.95
N VAL A 33 0.90 1.73 12.23
CA VAL A 33 0.47 0.75 13.22
C VAL A 33 -0.40 1.46 14.24
N PHE A 34 -1.64 1.01 14.39
CA PHE A 34 -2.59 1.53 15.37
C PHE A 34 -3.08 0.41 16.28
N ARG A 35 -3.44 0.75 17.50
CA ARG A 35 -4.12 -0.16 18.42
C ARG A 35 -5.61 0.16 18.44
N ALA A 36 -6.43 -0.86 18.25
CA ALA A 36 -7.88 -0.76 18.31
C ALA A 36 -8.40 -1.60 19.49
N SER A 37 -9.15 -0.97 20.40
CA SER A 37 -9.79 -1.66 21.53
C SER A 37 -11.32 -1.52 21.46
N PRO A 38 -12.08 -2.62 21.50
CA PRO A 38 -13.54 -2.58 21.53
C PRO A 38 -14.08 -2.05 22.87
N THR A 39 -13.22 -1.92 23.89
CA THR A 39 -13.54 -1.33 25.19
C THR A 39 -12.76 -0.03 25.40
N ALA A 40 -13.10 0.71 26.46
CA ALA A 40 -12.29 1.85 26.90
C ALA A 40 -10.92 1.41 27.47
N ASN A 41 -10.74 0.12 27.75
CA ASN A 41 -9.50 -0.42 28.28
C ASN A 41 -8.51 -0.72 27.15
N VAL A 42 -7.37 -0.04 27.16
CA VAL A 42 -6.35 -0.16 26.11
C VAL A 42 -5.64 -1.52 26.14
N ALA A 43 -5.62 -2.17 27.30
CA ALA A 43 -4.99 -3.48 27.47
C ALA A 43 -5.68 -4.59 26.66
N ASP A 44 -6.96 -4.41 26.34
CA ASP A 44 -7.76 -5.36 25.56
C ASP A 44 -7.62 -5.13 24.04
N GLY A 45 -6.88 -4.09 23.64
CA GLY A 45 -6.69 -3.70 22.26
C GLY A 45 -5.69 -4.59 21.51
N ARG A 46 -5.88 -4.70 20.20
CA ARG A 46 -4.95 -5.37 19.29
C ARG A 46 -4.28 -4.35 18.36
N ASP A 47 -3.02 -4.62 18.03
CA ASP A 47 -2.28 -3.84 17.05
C ASP A 47 -2.66 -4.28 15.64
N HIS A 48 -2.89 -3.29 14.78
CA HIS A 48 -3.22 -3.44 13.38
C HIS A 48 -2.24 -2.63 12.55
N SER A 49 -1.78 -3.21 11.46
CA SER A 49 -0.79 -2.61 10.55
C SER A 49 -1.42 -2.38 9.19
N ILE A 50 -1.37 -1.14 8.70
CA ILE A 50 -1.75 -0.79 7.34
C ILE A 50 -0.49 -0.27 6.65
N SER A 51 -0.23 -0.77 5.45
CA SER A 51 0.89 -0.30 4.63
C SER A 51 0.44 0.15 3.26
N LEU A 52 1.04 1.23 2.77
CA LEU A 52 0.97 1.71 1.41
C LEU A 52 2.36 1.58 0.78
N THR A 53 2.47 0.82 -0.30
CA THR A 53 3.67 0.80 -1.14
C THR A 53 3.40 1.57 -2.44
N TRP A 54 4.20 2.60 -2.73
CA TRP A 54 4.04 3.44 -3.92
C TRP A 54 5.32 3.50 -4.75
N SER A 55 5.23 3.07 -6.01
CA SER A 55 6.29 3.29 -7.01
C SER A 55 6.21 4.71 -7.59
N LYS A 56 7.17 5.59 -7.27
CA LYS A 56 7.25 6.96 -7.80
C LYS A 56 7.44 6.98 -9.32
N LYS A 57 8.14 5.98 -9.88
CA LYS A 57 8.41 5.86 -11.32
C LYS A 57 7.16 5.44 -12.11
N THR A 58 6.44 4.43 -11.65
CA THR A 58 5.31 3.86 -12.41
C THR A 58 3.96 4.43 -11.98
N GLY A 59 3.89 5.04 -10.79
CA GLY A 59 2.65 5.47 -10.17
C GLY A 59 1.75 4.31 -9.74
N LYS A 60 2.28 3.08 -9.63
CA LYS A 60 1.54 1.94 -9.07
C LYS A 60 1.52 2.03 -7.55
N GLN A 61 0.37 1.74 -6.95
CA GLN A 61 0.19 1.65 -5.51
C GLN A 61 -0.29 0.25 -5.10
N GLU A 62 -0.02 -0.09 -3.85
CA GLU A 62 -0.37 -1.36 -3.24
C GLU A 62 -0.71 -1.07 -1.77
N ILE A 63 -1.88 -1.53 -1.30
CA ILE A 63 -2.28 -1.44 0.10
C ILE A 63 -2.35 -2.85 0.68
N ALA A 64 -1.74 -3.06 1.83
CA ALA A 64 -1.89 -4.29 2.61
C ALA A 64 -2.27 -3.96 4.06
N MET A 65 -3.11 -4.78 4.67
CA MET A 65 -3.56 -4.66 6.05
C MET A 65 -3.30 -5.97 6.79
N ASP A 66 -2.68 -5.93 7.97
CA ASP A 66 -2.42 -7.09 8.82
C ASP A 66 -1.77 -8.29 8.11
N GLY A 67 -0.95 -8.02 7.08
CA GLY A 67 -0.31 -9.06 6.27
C GLY A 67 -1.24 -9.83 5.32
N THR A 68 -2.49 -9.39 5.15
CA THR A 68 -3.41 -9.98 4.16
C THR A 68 -2.97 -9.65 2.73
N GLU A 69 -3.60 -10.33 1.75
CA GLU A 69 -3.34 -10.07 0.33
C GLU A 69 -3.51 -8.59 0.00
N ALA A 70 -2.51 -8.05 -0.70
CA ALA A 70 -2.45 -6.64 -1.01
C ALA A 70 -3.39 -6.28 -2.18
N VAL A 71 -4.11 -5.17 -2.03
CA VAL A 71 -4.93 -4.60 -3.10
C VAL A 71 -4.06 -3.71 -3.97
N TRP A 72 -4.03 -4.00 -5.27
CA TRP A 72 -3.21 -3.28 -6.24
C TRP A 72 -3.99 -2.20 -6.96
N PHE A 73 -3.38 -1.04 -7.10
CA PHE A 73 -3.92 0.11 -7.81
C PHE A 73 -3.05 0.44 -9.01
N GLY A 74 -3.71 0.53 -10.17
CA GLY A 74 -3.09 0.98 -11.41
C GLY A 74 -2.73 2.46 -11.38
N ARG A 75 -1.99 2.90 -12.39
CA ARG A 75 -1.61 4.32 -12.52
C ARG A 75 -2.85 5.19 -12.79
N ARG A 76 -3.19 6.07 -11.85
CA ARG A 76 -4.15 7.17 -12.10
C ARG A 76 -3.45 8.28 -12.89
N ARG A 77 -3.62 8.31 -14.22
CA ARG A 77 -3.07 9.38 -15.07
C ARG A 77 -3.69 10.73 -14.68
N GLY A 78 -2.85 11.74 -14.42
CA GLY A 78 -3.28 13.10 -14.08
C GLY A 78 -3.59 13.34 -12.59
N ALA A 79 -3.69 12.30 -11.76
CA ALA A 79 -3.88 12.45 -10.33
C ALA A 79 -2.52 12.64 -9.61
N SER A 80 -2.35 13.78 -8.94
CA SER A 80 -1.19 14.09 -8.08
C SER A 80 -1.35 13.51 -6.66
N VAL A 81 -2.57 13.08 -6.32
CA VAL A 81 -2.96 12.56 -5.03
C VAL A 81 -3.58 11.19 -5.20
N PHE A 82 -3.16 10.25 -4.35
CA PHE A 82 -3.82 8.99 -4.14
C PHE A 82 -4.84 9.16 -3.01
N ASP A 83 -6.08 8.80 -3.31
CA ASP A 83 -7.20 8.88 -2.39
C ASP A 83 -8.01 7.59 -2.55
N HIS A 84 -8.00 6.78 -1.51
CA HIS A 84 -8.69 5.51 -1.47
C HIS A 84 -9.34 5.30 -0.10
N ARG A 85 -10.63 4.98 -0.12
CA ARG A 85 -11.46 4.66 1.04
C ARG A 85 -11.98 3.24 0.88
N TRP A 86 -12.00 2.49 1.98
CA TRP A 86 -12.63 1.17 2.05
C TRP A 86 -13.23 0.95 3.45
N GLU A 87 -14.05 -0.08 3.57
CA GLU A 87 -14.59 -0.51 4.86
C GLU A 87 -13.90 -1.83 5.25
N ALA A 88 -13.59 -2.01 6.53
CA ALA A 88 -12.98 -3.22 7.07
C ALA A 88 -13.56 -3.54 8.45
N GLU A 89 -13.45 -4.80 8.89
CA GLU A 89 -13.78 -5.17 10.26
C GLU A 89 -12.49 -5.30 11.07
N VAL A 90 -12.40 -4.55 12.17
CA VAL A 90 -11.23 -4.51 13.04
C VAL A 90 -11.69 -4.82 14.45
N ALA A 91 -11.15 -5.90 15.04
CA ALA A 91 -11.57 -6.41 16.35
C ALA A 91 -13.09 -6.62 16.47
N GLY A 92 -13.76 -7.05 15.39
CA GLY A 92 -15.22 -7.27 15.38
C GLY A 92 -16.06 -6.00 15.18
N VAL A 93 -15.42 -4.85 14.94
CA VAL A 93 -16.08 -3.55 14.76
C VAL A 93 -15.91 -3.08 13.32
N PRO A 94 -16.98 -2.70 12.62
CA PRO A 94 -16.87 -2.10 11.29
C PRO A 94 -16.17 -0.74 11.37
N MET A 95 -15.19 -0.54 10.49
CA MET A 95 -14.42 0.68 10.38
C MET A 95 -14.37 1.18 8.94
N THR A 96 -14.45 2.50 8.80
CA THR A 96 -14.14 3.20 7.57
C THR A 96 -12.68 3.61 7.59
N LEU A 97 -11.91 3.11 6.64
CA LEU A 97 -10.50 3.42 6.46
C LEU A 97 -10.30 4.25 5.19
N ARG A 98 -9.35 5.19 5.24
CA ARG A 98 -9.00 6.00 4.07
C ARG A 98 -7.52 6.38 4.10
N ILE A 99 -6.86 6.29 2.96
CA ILE A 99 -5.50 6.78 2.77
C ILE A 99 -5.55 7.98 1.81
N LEU A 100 -4.93 9.07 2.24
CA LEU A 100 -4.58 10.20 1.42
C LEU A 100 -3.07 10.25 1.30
N ALA A 101 -2.55 10.26 0.09
CA ALA A 101 -1.12 10.23 -0.13
C ALA A 101 -0.71 11.04 -1.36
N THR A 102 0.47 11.64 -1.33
CA THR A 102 1.08 12.26 -2.51
C THR A 102 2.57 11.94 -2.59
N CYS A 103 3.07 11.89 -3.82
CA CYS A 103 4.51 11.82 -4.12
C CYS A 103 5.07 13.18 -4.57
N ALA A 104 4.30 14.25 -4.45
CA ALA A 104 4.78 15.61 -4.68
C ALA A 104 5.91 15.95 -3.68
N PRO A 105 6.84 16.84 -4.04
CA PRO A 105 7.80 17.38 -3.08
C PRO A 105 7.10 17.93 -1.85
N LYS A 106 7.69 17.70 -0.67
CA LYS A 106 7.20 18.27 0.59
C LYS A 106 7.15 19.80 0.50
N LEU A 107 6.04 20.40 0.95
CA LEU A 107 5.90 21.86 0.99
C LEU A 107 6.86 22.50 1.99
N HIS A 108 7.17 21.80 3.07
CA HIS A 108 8.16 22.14 4.09
C HIS A 108 8.60 20.85 4.80
N GLU A 109 9.64 20.92 5.61
CA GLU A 109 10.26 19.75 6.24
C GLU A 109 9.28 18.91 7.07
N THR A 110 8.38 19.59 7.78
CA THR A 110 7.32 19.01 8.59
C THR A 110 6.06 18.64 7.81
N PHE A 111 6.02 18.79 6.48
CA PHE A 111 4.82 18.46 5.72
C PHE A 111 4.62 16.95 5.63
N ARG A 112 3.46 16.43 6.06
CA ARG A 112 3.10 15.02 5.91
C ARG A 112 2.47 14.76 4.55
N CYS A 113 3.17 13.97 3.73
CA CYS A 113 2.68 13.55 2.41
C CYS A 113 1.70 12.36 2.47
N TYR A 114 1.55 11.71 3.62
CA TYR A 114 0.82 10.47 3.79
C TYR A 114 -0.02 10.54 5.07
N ASP A 115 -1.34 10.49 4.93
CA ASP A 115 -2.28 10.48 6.05
C ASP A 115 -3.18 9.24 5.95
N LEU A 116 -3.27 8.51 7.06
CA LEU A 116 -4.28 7.48 7.29
C LEU A 116 -5.42 8.11 8.10
N ILE A 117 -6.65 7.86 7.70
CA ILE A 117 -7.88 8.30 8.37
C ILE A 117 -8.69 7.06 8.75
N ILE A 118 -9.06 6.94 10.03
CA ILE A 118 -9.80 5.83 10.62
C ILE A 118 -11.07 6.39 11.24
N ASN A 119 -12.25 5.98 10.76
CA ASN A 119 -13.55 6.49 11.20
C ASN A 119 -13.63 8.03 11.21
N GLY A 120 -12.99 8.66 10.23
CA GLY A 120 -12.92 10.13 10.13
C GLY A 120 -11.87 10.80 11.03
N GLN A 121 -11.10 10.05 11.82
CA GLN A 121 -10.02 10.56 12.64
C GLN A 121 -8.68 10.36 11.94
N VAL A 122 -7.85 11.40 11.86
CA VAL A 122 -6.51 11.29 11.28
C VAL A 122 -5.61 10.55 12.26
N PHE A 123 -4.90 9.52 11.79
CA PHE A 123 -4.00 8.69 12.59
C PHE A 123 -3.00 9.51 13.40
N ALA A 124 -2.43 10.56 12.78
CA ALA A 124 -1.48 11.48 13.40
C ALA A 124 -2.03 12.19 14.64
N TYR A 125 -3.35 12.29 14.77
CA TYR A 125 -4.06 12.98 15.85
C TYR A 125 -4.61 12.02 16.91
N LEU A 126 -4.37 10.72 16.76
CA LEU A 126 -4.77 9.72 17.76
C LEU A 126 -3.86 9.80 19.00
N PRO A 127 -4.37 9.43 20.20
CA PRO A 127 -3.53 9.28 21.38
C PRO A 127 -2.46 8.21 21.16
N TYR A 128 -1.24 8.43 21.67
CA TYR A 128 -0.14 7.47 21.55
C TYR A 128 -0.23 6.34 22.56
N TYR A 129 0.06 5.12 22.10
CA TYR A 129 0.15 3.91 22.91
C TYR A 129 1.60 3.38 22.90
N GLY A 130 2.26 3.44 24.05
CA GLY A 130 3.66 3.02 24.24
C GLY A 130 4.23 3.53 25.56
N VAL A 131 5.54 3.31 25.79
CA VAL A 131 6.23 3.68 27.05
C VAL A 131 6.22 5.21 27.24
N GLU A 132 5.84 5.68 28.44
CA GLU A 132 6.05 7.07 28.86
C GLU A 132 7.50 7.49 28.60
N GLY A 133 7.72 8.42 27.68
CA GLY A 133 9.05 8.92 27.30
C GLY A 133 9.55 8.50 25.92
N ALA A 134 8.90 7.52 25.26
CA ALA A 134 8.98 7.40 23.81
C ALA A 134 8.05 8.46 23.23
N ALA A 135 8.62 9.59 22.80
CA ALA A 135 7.83 10.64 22.15
C ALA A 135 6.98 10.00 21.05
N PRO A 136 5.68 10.37 20.89
CA PRO A 136 4.97 10.03 19.67
C PRO A 136 5.88 10.40 18.51
N ALA A 137 6.01 9.52 17.49
CA ALA A 137 6.75 9.85 16.28
C ALA A 137 6.33 11.28 15.93
N ILE A 138 7.25 12.25 16.07
CA ILE A 138 6.92 13.68 16.22
C ILE A 138 6.13 14.07 14.98
N MET A 139 4.81 13.94 15.08
CA MET A 139 3.89 14.24 14.01
C MET A 139 3.73 15.74 14.14
N PRO A 140 4.23 16.50 13.17
CA PRO A 140 4.30 17.94 13.33
C PRO A 140 2.92 18.49 13.59
N GLU A 141 2.85 19.45 14.50
CA GLU A 141 1.60 20.07 14.90
C GLU A 141 0.80 20.54 13.68
N PRO A 142 -0.54 20.50 13.77
CA PRO A 142 -1.39 21.07 12.74
C PRO A 142 -1.01 22.54 12.60
N THR A 143 -0.43 22.86 11.45
CA THR A 143 -0.22 24.23 10.99
C THR A 143 0.84 25.05 11.74
N VAL A 144 2.13 24.80 11.47
CA VAL A 144 3.19 25.76 11.83
C VAL A 144 3.08 26.95 10.86
N ASP A 145 2.84 28.15 11.38
CA ASP A 145 2.82 29.43 10.64
C ASP A 145 1.67 29.63 9.62
N GLY A 146 0.51 29.01 9.84
CA GLY A 146 -0.64 29.15 8.93
C GLY A 146 -0.52 28.38 7.61
N ARG A 147 0.50 27.51 7.48
CA ARG A 147 0.68 26.61 6.33
C ARG A 147 0.13 25.22 6.63
N PRO A 148 -0.50 24.53 5.66
CA PRO A 148 -1.06 23.20 5.89
C PRO A 148 0.04 22.22 6.29
N GLY A 149 -0.15 21.51 7.41
CA GLY A 149 0.79 20.53 7.94
C GLY A 149 0.76 19.18 7.20
N SER A 150 -0.29 18.91 6.42
CA SER A 150 -0.40 17.66 5.65
C SER A 150 -1.27 17.75 4.41
N ILE A 151 -1.21 16.69 3.60
CA ILE A 151 -2.06 16.53 2.41
C ILE A 151 -3.55 16.53 2.76
N PHE A 152 -3.92 15.98 3.93
CA PHE A 152 -5.28 16.06 4.44
C PHE A 152 -5.78 17.49 4.56
N GLU A 153 -5.00 18.40 5.15
CA GLU A 153 -5.40 19.81 5.35
C GLU A 153 -5.52 20.60 4.03
N ILE A 154 -4.81 20.18 2.99
CA ILE A 154 -4.95 20.78 1.64
C ILE A 154 -6.28 20.35 1.00
N ILE A 155 -6.63 19.07 1.11
CA ILE A 155 -7.84 18.52 0.46
C ILE A 155 -9.10 18.85 1.28
N TYR A 156 -8.96 18.89 2.60
CA TYR A 156 -10.04 19.12 3.57
C TYR A 156 -9.69 20.31 4.50
N PRO A 157 -9.64 21.54 3.97
CA PRO A 157 -9.26 22.73 4.75
C PRO A 157 -10.22 23.03 5.90
N ASN A 158 -11.47 22.55 5.81
CA ASN A 158 -12.50 22.70 6.86
C ASN A 158 -12.72 21.40 7.66
N GLY A 159 -11.82 20.41 7.53
CA GLY A 159 -11.97 19.08 8.11
C GLY A 159 -12.92 18.15 7.35
N ILE A 160 -13.22 17.00 7.94
CA ILE A 160 -14.05 15.91 7.37
C ILE A 160 -15.56 16.19 7.46
N SER A 161 -15.95 17.30 8.09
CA SER A 161 -17.32 17.78 8.31
C SER A 161 -18.07 18.00 6.97
N GLY A 162 -18.50 16.91 6.32
CA GLY A 162 -19.12 16.93 4.99
C GLY A 162 -19.07 15.60 4.22
N LEU A 163 -18.26 14.63 4.65
CA LEU A 163 -18.12 13.33 3.94
C LEU A 163 -19.26 12.32 4.19
N GLY A 164 -20.37 12.77 4.78
CA GLY A 164 -21.56 11.94 4.98
C GLY A 164 -22.25 11.56 3.67
N GLU A 165 -22.16 12.37 2.61
CA GLU A 165 -23.04 12.17 1.44
C GLU A 165 -22.44 12.37 0.04
N GLU A 166 -21.22 12.91 -0.17
CA GLU A 166 -20.78 13.22 -1.54
C GLU A 166 -19.62 12.39 -2.12
N GLN A 167 -19.94 11.81 -3.28
CA GLN A 167 -19.09 11.30 -4.36
C GLN A 167 -18.32 10.01 -4.07
N ARG A 168 -19.06 8.89 -4.11
CA ARG A 168 -18.54 7.66 -4.71
C ARG A 168 -18.04 8.01 -6.12
N GLN A 169 -16.75 8.26 -6.29
CA GLN A 169 -16.16 8.15 -7.62
C GLN A 169 -16.39 6.70 -8.09
N PRO A 170 -16.84 6.47 -9.34
CA PRO A 170 -17.04 5.11 -9.82
C PRO A 170 -15.71 4.38 -9.74
N GLU A 171 -15.68 3.38 -8.85
CA GLU A 171 -14.54 2.51 -8.66
C GLU A 171 -14.36 1.66 -9.93
N GLN A 172 -13.56 2.14 -10.88
CA GLN A 172 -12.97 1.24 -11.87
C GLN A 172 -11.84 0.47 -11.20
N TYR A 173 -12.19 -0.49 -10.35
CA TYR A 173 -11.28 -1.59 -10.01
C TYR A 173 -11.11 -2.44 -11.26
N GLN A 174 -10.08 -2.13 -12.06
CA GLN A 174 -9.42 -3.22 -12.78
C GLN A 174 -8.64 -3.99 -11.72
N GLN A 175 -9.33 -4.95 -11.09
CA GLN A 175 -8.71 -6.03 -10.36
C GLN A 175 -7.73 -6.69 -11.33
N TYR A 176 -6.44 -6.31 -11.25
CA TYR A 176 -5.38 -6.99 -11.97
C TYR A 176 -5.26 -8.36 -11.30
N GLN A 177 -6.07 -9.31 -11.76
CA GLN A 177 -5.70 -10.71 -11.57
C GLN A 177 -4.39 -10.89 -12.32
N PRO A 178 -3.30 -11.34 -11.67
CA PRO A 178 -2.15 -11.80 -12.41
C PRO A 178 -2.69 -12.88 -13.35
N ARG A 179 -2.56 -12.64 -14.66
CA ARG A 179 -2.73 -13.71 -15.65
C ARG A 179 -1.77 -14.79 -15.18
N MET A 180 -2.30 -15.87 -14.62
CA MET A 180 -1.56 -17.12 -14.65
C MET A 180 -1.29 -17.32 -16.14
N THR A 181 -0.05 -17.11 -16.55
CA THR A 181 0.44 -17.70 -17.77
C THR A 181 0.12 -19.19 -17.60
N GLN A 182 -0.97 -19.63 -18.24
CA GLN A 182 -1.04 -21.00 -18.69
C GLN A 182 0.27 -21.20 -19.44
N GLU A 183 1.15 -21.99 -18.83
CA GLU A 183 2.21 -22.65 -19.56
C GLU A 183 1.48 -23.42 -20.66
N HIS A 184 1.37 -22.78 -21.81
CA HIS A 184 1.11 -23.48 -23.04
C HIS A 184 2.38 -24.32 -23.19
N GLU A 185 2.29 -25.58 -22.76
CA GLU A 185 3.18 -26.63 -23.23
C GLU A 185 3.10 -26.57 -24.76
N SER A 186 4.07 -25.85 -25.34
CA SER A 186 4.37 -25.99 -26.74
C SER A 186 4.66 -27.46 -26.95
N PRO A 187 3.94 -28.17 -27.84
CA PRO A 187 4.36 -29.50 -28.25
C PRO A 187 5.80 -29.37 -28.75
N MET A 188 6.68 -30.20 -28.20
CA MET A 188 8.07 -30.30 -28.62
C MET A 188 8.11 -30.41 -30.15
N PRO A 189 8.92 -29.62 -30.86
CA PRO A 189 9.20 -29.91 -32.25
C PRO A 189 9.81 -31.31 -32.31
N GLU A 190 9.21 -32.18 -33.12
CA GLU A 190 9.80 -33.47 -33.47
C GLU A 190 11.21 -33.19 -34.00
N GLU A 191 12.22 -33.78 -33.36
CA GLU A 191 13.57 -33.73 -33.89
C GLU A 191 13.56 -34.48 -35.22
N ASP A 192 13.70 -33.73 -36.31
CA ASP A 192 14.05 -34.29 -37.62
C ASP A 192 15.35 -35.09 -37.44
N ILE A 193 15.22 -36.41 -37.51
CA ILE A 193 16.34 -37.34 -37.53
C ILE A 193 17.16 -37.00 -38.78
N VAL A 194 18.25 -36.25 -38.59
CA VAL A 194 19.29 -36.09 -39.59
C VAL A 194 19.94 -37.46 -39.78
N THR A 195 19.49 -38.15 -40.82
CA THR A 195 20.13 -39.36 -41.35
C THR A 195 21.58 -39.02 -41.66
N GLN A 196 22.51 -39.53 -40.84
CA GLN A 196 23.94 -39.40 -41.12
C GLN A 196 24.26 -40.09 -42.46
N PRO A 197 25.02 -39.45 -43.36
CA PRO A 197 25.49 -40.13 -44.56
C PRO A 197 26.44 -41.26 -44.14
N ARG A 198 26.07 -42.48 -44.54
CA ARG A 198 26.87 -43.70 -44.42
C ARG A 198 28.16 -43.51 -45.24
N ILE A 199 29.27 -43.26 -44.56
CA ILE A 199 30.60 -43.26 -45.16
C ILE A 199 30.95 -44.73 -45.45
N GLU A 200 31.02 -45.09 -46.73
CA GLU A 200 31.55 -46.38 -47.16
C GLU A 200 33.08 -46.38 -46.95
N PRO A 201 33.67 -47.41 -46.32
CA PRO A 201 35.11 -47.51 -46.22
C PRO A 201 35.70 -47.87 -47.60
N GLU A 202 36.68 -47.09 -48.04
CA GLU A 202 37.44 -47.42 -49.25
C GLU A 202 38.24 -48.72 -49.09
N PRO A 203 38.36 -49.53 -50.16
CA PRO A 203 39.18 -50.73 -50.14
C PRO A 203 40.65 -50.38 -50.00
N VAL A 204 41.30 -50.99 -49.01
CA VAL A 204 42.74 -50.93 -48.81
C VAL A 204 43.40 -51.82 -49.87
N ASP A 205 44.07 -51.23 -50.83
CA ASP A 205 44.96 -51.95 -51.75
C ASP A 205 46.16 -52.50 -50.96
N LEU A 206 46.13 -53.81 -50.73
CA LEU A 206 47.26 -54.57 -50.24
C LEU A 206 48.26 -54.75 -51.38
N LEU A 207 49.38 -54.03 -51.30
CA LEU A 207 50.55 -54.28 -52.13
C LEU A 207 51.18 -55.63 -51.75
N GLY A 208 51.25 -56.53 -52.73
CA GLY A 208 51.97 -57.81 -52.72
C GLY A 208 51.88 -58.49 -54.08
#